data_AF-A0A2E7NJ29-F1
#
_entry.id   AF-A0A2E7NJ29-F1
#
_cell.length_a   1.000
_cell.length_b   1.000
_cell.length_c   1.000
_cell.angle_alpha   90.00
_cell.angle_beta   90.00
_cell.angle_gamma   90.00
#
_symmetry.space_group_name_H-M   'P 1'
#
loop_
_entity.id
_entity.type
_entity.pdbx_description
1 polymer ?
#
loop_
_entity_poly.entity_id
_entity_poly.type
_entity_poly.pdbx_seq_one_letter_code
_entity_poly.pdbx_strand_id
1 'polypeptide(L)'
;MSSGCRLATSCVIGWSLKSSRPTRRTHRTDNDPGQGLDEDQSRMSWFGHKSSRTVRAAEIGGTSSRIGWLRRTLGDRGVQLRLLMCLGAIVAMLVVVEGWRSPQKWRVGDRPVAGIADPVLQGRGWLVEPGQAIAPGTLSRIESLHRRQGASRTAWLVRGTTVFVLLLVLVVLNGAWLVRTEPELVRHAGRLGVYLASMVLTVGLGRLLSHDPWRAEIIPLLVTVVVFAIAWNQVVAIVTALTLSLLLTLSTVVDIGHFIVLLSVSATAILPLTQVSSRSILIKVGFWAGVVFVLVGWGTLTITSTVPVGQSWDVAVLWPAGRGFLWCLVAGYLVAGSLPFIESTFGVVTDISLLEMGDVSHPLLQELVQRAPGTYNHSIVVGTIGEAAADRIGANGLLVRVAAYFHDIGKMLKPEYFIENTTGETLSRHEQLAPAMSTLIIIGHVKDGVELARQHNLPQPVIDFIEQHHGTTLVEYFFHEAERQAADDPDYRTDALESSFRYPGPRPQTREAGVMMLADAVESASRTVSDPTAKRLESLVHRVTINRLLDGQFEECGLTLSELRKIEESLTKSLIGIYHGRVTYPEQRTA
;
A
#
# COMPACT_ATOMS: atom_id res chain seq x y z
N MET A 1 49.05 -15.11 13.77
CA MET A 1 48.32 -16.18 13.07
C MET A 1 47.49 -16.97 14.09
N SER A 2 46.20 -17.12 13.81
CA SER A 2 45.15 -17.95 14.45
C SER A 2 45.03 -17.88 15.99
N SER A 3 44.07 -17.17 16.58
CA SER A 3 42.60 -17.35 16.56
C SER A 3 42.15 -18.70 17.13
N GLY A 4 41.99 -18.75 18.45
CA GLY A 4 41.37 -19.86 19.18
C GLY A 4 39.86 -19.69 19.27
N CYS A 5 39.17 -20.73 18.80
CA CYS A 5 37.72 -20.91 18.83
C CYS A 5 37.31 -21.59 20.16
N ARG A 6 36.37 -21.02 20.92
CA ARG A 6 35.47 -21.76 21.81
C ARG A 6 34.12 -21.04 21.90
N LEU A 7 33.10 -21.68 21.32
CA LEU A 7 31.68 -21.46 21.60
C LEU A 7 31.33 -22.03 22.98
N ALA A 8 30.55 -21.29 23.76
CA ALA A 8 29.55 -21.82 24.69
C ALA A 8 28.51 -20.73 25.02
N THR A 9 27.31 -20.92 24.47
CA THR A 9 26.00 -20.84 25.15
C THR A 9 25.75 -19.67 26.11
N SER A 10 24.83 -18.75 25.74
CA SER A 10 23.65 -18.42 26.55
C SER A 10 22.65 -17.56 25.78
N CYS A 11 21.46 -18.14 25.64
CA CYS A 11 20.20 -17.47 25.37
C CYS A 11 19.82 -16.63 26.61
N VAL A 12 19.17 -15.47 26.43
CA VAL A 12 17.94 -15.05 27.14
C VAL A 12 17.59 -13.61 26.74
N ILE A 13 16.32 -13.49 26.38
CA ILE A 13 15.55 -12.36 25.89
C ILE A 13 15.37 -11.31 27.00
N GLY A 14 15.58 -10.03 26.68
CA GLY A 14 15.29 -8.90 27.56
C GLY A 14 14.61 -7.76 26.80
N TRP A 15 13.30 -7.89 26.54
CA TRP A 15 12.46 -6.78 26.09
C TRP A 15 11.82 -6.10 27.31
N SER A 16 12.26 -4.88 27.60
CA SER A 16 11.70 -4.04 28.66
C SER A 16 10.63 -3.10 28.09
N LEU A 17 9.36 -3.37 28.44
CA LEU A 17 8.24 -2.47 28.21
C LEU A 17 8.32 -1.28 29.18
N LYS A 18 8.47 -0.05 28.66
CA LYS A 18 8.10 1.17 29.39
C LYS A 18 6.79 1.72 28.82
N SER A 19 5.72 1.45 29.55
CA SER A 19 4.39 2.02 29.31
C SER A 19 4.31 3.42 29.94
N SER A 20 3.76 4.36 29.17
CA SER A 20 3.44 5.73 29.58
C SER A 20 1.96 5.82 29.95
N ARG A 21 1.66 6.36 31.14
CA ARG A 21 0.36 6.93 31.51
C ARG A 21 0.59 8.18 32.35
N PRO A 22 -0.03 9.32 32.05
CA PRO A 22 -0.26 10.36 33.03
C PRO A 22 -1.71 10.32 33.54
N THR A 23 -1.84 10.20 34.85
CA THR A 23 -3.08 10.35 35.62
C THR A 23 -3.51 11.82 35.69
N ARG A 24 -4.76 12.12 35.30
CA ARG A 24 -5.45 13.38 35.58
C ARG A 24 -5.62 13.57 37.08
N ARG A 25 -5.11 14.68 37.64
CA ARG A 25 -5.52 15.21 38.94
C ARG A 25 -6.62 16.25 38.73
N THR A 26 -7.75 16.04 39.38
CA THR A 26 -8.85 16.99 39.57
C THR A 26 -8.48 17.96 40.69
N HIS A 27 -8.47 19.27 40.42
CA HIS A 27 -8.58 20.29 41.46
C HIS A 27 -9.96 20.95 41.40
N ARG A 28 -10.54 21.02 42.58
CA ARG A 28 -11.84 21.54 42.99
C ARG A 28 -11.60 22.95 43.54
N THR A 29 -12.39 23.94 43.13
CA THR A 29 -12.52 25.22 43.85
C THR A 29 -13.99 25.62 43.86
N ASP A 30 -14.47 25.88 45.06
CA ASP A 30 -15.84 26.24 45.43
C ASP A 30 -16.18 27.71 45.10
N ASN A 31 -17.47 27.94 44.88
CA ASN A 31 -18.35 29.08 45.22
C ASN A 31 -17.75 30.45 45.59
N ASP A 32 -18.26 31.53 44.98
CA ASP A 32 -19.35 32.37 45.53
C ASP A 32 -19.93 33.36 44.46
N PRO A 33 -21.21 33.79 44.55
CA PRO A 33 -21.87 34.66 43.56
C PRO A 33 -22.13 36.09 44.09
N GLY A 34 -22.34 37.05 43.18
CA GLY A 34 -23.06 38.28 43.56
C GLY A 34 -22.88 39.49 42.64
N GLN A 35 -24.03 40.09 42.30
CA GLN A 35 -24.26 41.49 41.87
C GLN A 35 -23.86 41.79 40.41
N GLY A 36 -24.75 42.15 39.48
CA GLY A 36 -26.00 42.90 39.58
C GLY A 36 -25.70 44.37 39.32
N LEU A 37 -26.14 44.91 38.17
CA LEU A 37 -26.72 46.25 37.98
C LEU A 37 -27.03 46.49 36.49
N ASP A 38 -28.29 46.89 36.25
CA ASP A 38 -28.83 47.59 35.09
C ASP A 38 -27.98 48.85 34.78
N GLU A 39 -28.01 49.52 33.62
CA GLU A 39 -29.12 50.05 32.84
C GLU A 39 -28.42 50.86 31.71
N ASP A 40 -28.93 50.85 30.47
CA ASP A 40 -29.29 52.09 29.73
C ASP A 40 -29.69 51.75 28.27
N GLN A 41 -30.91 52.15 27.92
CA GLN A 41 -31.46 52.18 26.58
C GLN A 41 -31.46 53.63 26.09
N SER A 42 -30.95 53.91 24.89
CA SER A 42 -31.75 54.66 23.89
C SER A 42 -31.07 54.81 22.52
N ARG A 43 -31.85 54.44 21.48
CA ARG A 43 -32.08 55.12 20.18
C ARG A 43 -30.86 55.31 19.25
N MET A 44 -30.87 54.92 17.97
CA MET A 44 -31.91 55.14 16.96
C MET A 44 -31.70 54.21 15.74
N SER A 45 -32.81 53.75 15.17
CA SER A 45 -32.98 52.89 13.99
C SER A 45 -32.55 53.55 12.67
N TRP A 46 -32.18 52.78 11.65
CA TRP A 46 -32.76 52.86 10.28
C TRP A 46 -32.53 51.52 9.52
N PHE A 47 -33.50 51.16 8.68
CA PHE A 47 -33.88 49.80 8.25
C PHE A 47 -32.92 49.07 7.29
N GLY A 48 -32.93 47.72 7.37
CA GLY A 48 -32.50 46.84 6.28
C GLY A 48 -32.58 45.35 6.63
N HIS A 49 -33.59 44.66 6.10
CA HIS A 49 -33.89 43.23 6.29
C HIS A 49 -32.65 42.31 6.24
N LYS A 50 -32.41 41.54 7.32
CA LYS A 50 -31.59 40.32 7.26
C LYS A 50 -32.46 39.10 7.56
N SER A 51 -32.49 38.21 6.57
CA SER A 51 -33.08 36.89 6.63
C SER A 51 -32.54 36.10 7.83
N SER A 52 -33.44 35.38 8.48
CA SER A 52 -33.17 34.45 9.56
C SER A 52 -32.25 33.33 9.08
N ARG A 53 -30.95 33.47 9.29
CA ARG A 53 -30.01 32.35 9.28
C ARG A 53 -30.01 31.79 10.70
N THR A 54 -30.89 30.82 10.95
CA THR A 54 -30.82 29.98 12.14
C THR A 54 -29.46 29.31 12.17
N VAL A 55 -28.54 29.87 12.94
CA VAL A 55 -27.33 29.18 13.37
C VAL A 55 -27.83 28.00 14.19
N ARG A 56 -27.81 26.79 13.58
CA ARG A 56 -27.90 25.55 14.34
C ARG A 56 -26.71 25.54 15.27
N ALA A 57 -26.93 25.96 16.51
CA ALA A 57 -26.06 25.66 17.62
C ALA A 57 -25.84 24.14 17.60
N ALA A 58 -24.60 23.73 17.37
CA ALA A 58 -24.21 22.35 17.53
C ALA A 58 -24.35 22.03 19.02
N GLU A 59 -25.41 21.29 19.37
CA GLU A 59 -25.54 20.65 20.67
C GLU A 59 -24.38 19.67 20.86
N ILE A 60 -23.31 20.15 21.49
CA ILE A 60 -22.30 19.31 22.13
C ILE A 60 -22.96 18.81 23.42
N GLY A 61 -23.70 17.71 23.32
CA GLY A 61 -24.46 17.22 24.47
C GLY A 61 -25.35 16.02 24.19
N GLY A 62 -24.83 14.99 23.53
CA GLY A 62 -25.57 13.74 23.38
C GLY A 62 -24.65 12.55 23.56
N THR A 63 -24.74 11.88 24.70
CA THR A 63 -24.28 10.50 24.88
C THR A 63 -24.98 9.63 23.84
N SER A 64 -24.42 9.56 22.63
CA SER A 64 -24.96 8.70 21.59
C SER A 64 -24.84 7.28 22.12
N SER A 65 -25.97 6.67 22.48
CA SER A 65 -25.99 5.26 22.81
C SER A 65 -25.30 4.52 21.67
N ARG A 66 -24.44 3.55 21.97
CA ARG A 66 -23.75 2.75 20.95
C ARG A 66 -24.72 2.23 19.88
N ILE A 67 -25.97 2.01 20.28
CA ILE A 67 -27.13 1.62 19.45
C ILE A 67 -27.52 2.71 18.43
N GLY A 68 -27.55 3.99 18.82
CA GLY A 68 -27.86 5.11 17.92
C GLY A 68 -26.73 5.43 16.93
N TRP A 69 -25.47 5.16 17.29
CA TRP A 69 -24.37 5.15 16.33
C TRP A 69 -24.50 3.98 15.36
N LEU A 70 -24.71 2.75 15.88
CA LEU A 70 -24.87 1.54 15.06
C LEU A 70 -26.00 1.69 14.03
N ARG A 71 -27.16 2.23 14.44
CA ARG A 71 -28.33 2.41 13.58
C ARG A 71 -28.06 3.39 12.44
N ARG A 72 -27.26 4.44 12.68
CA ARG A 72 -26.88 5.41 11.65
C ARG A 72 -25.86 4.83 10.69
N THR A 73 -24.84 4.14 11.20
CA THR A 73 -23.82 3.46 10.38
C THR A 73 -24.41 2.34 9.53
N LEU A 74 -25.33 1.54 10.08
CA LEU A 74 -26.06 0.51 9.34
C LEU A 74 -27.12 1.08 8.40
N GLY A 75 -27.47 2.36 8.51
CA GLY A 75 -28.38 3.05 7.60
C GLY A 75 -27.71 3.54 6.31
N ASP A 76 -26.37 3.60 6.28
CA ASP A 76 -25.62 3.97 5.09
C ASP A 76 -25.63 2.83 4.06
N ARG A 77 -26.16 3.12 2.86
CA ARG A 77 -26.23 2.17 1.74
C ARG A 77 -24.85 1.61 1.37
N GLY A 78 -23.79 2.41 1.48
CA GLY A 78 -22.43 1.96 1.18
C GLY A 78 -21.89 0.96 2.21
N VAL A 79 -22.26 1.12 3.49
CA VAL A 79 -21.93 0.14 4.54
C VAL A 79 -22.73 -1.14 4.35
N GLN A 80 -24.04 -1.03 4.08
CA GLN A 80 -24.91 -2.18 3.82
C GLN A 80 -24.42 -3.01 2.63
N LEU A 81 -24.04 -2.37 1.53
CA LEU A 81 -23.50 -3.05 0.35
C LEU A 81 -22.26 -3.87 0.71
N ARG A 82 -21.30 -3.29 1.44
CA ARG A 82 -20.07 -3.99 1.85
C ARG A 82 -20.35 -5.15 2.80
N LEU A 83 -21.28 -5.01 3.74
CA LEU A 83 -21.70 -6.10 4.61
C LEU A 83 -22.36 -7.25 3.81
N LEU A 84 -23.19 -6.91 2.82
CA LEU A 84 -23.79 -7.88 1.91
C LEU A 84 -22.73 -8.60 1.06
N MET A 85 -21.70 -7.89 0.58
CA MET A 85 -20.58 -8.49 -0.14
C MET A 85 -19.81 -9.49 0.75
N CYS A 86 -19.52 -9.12 1.99
CA CYS A 86 -18.89 -10.03 2.95
C CYS A 86 -19.76 -11.27 3.22
N LEU A 87 -21.07 -11.09 3.42
CA LEU A 87 -22.00 -12.20 3.61
C LEU A 87 -22.07 -13.11 2.39
N GLY A 88 -22.16 -12.52 1.19
CA GLY A 88 -22.12 -13.25 -0.08
C GLY A 88 -20.84 -14.05 -0.25
N ALA A 89 -19.70 -13.47 0.10
CA ALA A 89 -18.41 -14.16 0.07
C ALA A 89 -18.34 -15.33 1.07
N ILE A 90 -18.91 -15.18 2.28
CA ILE A 90 -19.00 -16.28 3.25
C ILE A 90 -19.85 -17.43 2.70
N VAL A 91 -21.01 -17.12 2.11
CA VAL A 91 -21.89 -18.13 1.52
C VAL A 91 -21.21 -18.83 0.34
N ALA A 92 -20.58 -18.06 -0.55
CA ALA A 92 -19.81 -18.62 -1.67
C ALA A 92 -18.66 -19.51 -1.18
N MET A 93 -17.92 -19.08 -0.15
CA MET A 93 -16.85 -19.86 0.46
C MET A 93 -17.37 -21.14 1.09
N LEU A 94 -18.51 -21.10 1.78
CA LEU A 94 -19.15 -22.31 2.34
C LEU A 94 -19.47 -23.33 1.25
N VAL A 95 -19.95 -22.86 0.10
CA VAL A 95 -20.25 -23.70 -1.07
C VAL A 95 -18.99 -24.30 -1.66
N VAL A 96 -17.97 -23.47 -1.88
CA VAL A 96 -16.69 -23.88 -2.46
C VAL A 96 -15.96 -24.90 -1.58
N VAL A 97 -15.99 -24.72 -0.26
CA VAL A 97 -15.39 -25.65 0.71
C VAL A 97 -16.19 -26.95 0.84
N GLU A 98 -17.42 -27.00 0.31
CA GLU A 98 -18.39 -28.06 0.56
C GLU A 98 -18.54 -28.36 2.06
N GLY A 99 -18.70 -27.30 2.88
CA GLY A 99 -18.62 -27.39 4.35
C GLY A 99 -19.62 -28.35 5.02
N TRP A 100 -20.61 -28.84 4.27
CA TRP A 100 -21.58 -29.84 4.68
C TRP A 100 -21.15 -31.29 4.42
N ARG A 101 -20.05 -31.52 3.70
CA ARG A 101 -19.46 -32.85 3.50
C ARG A 101 -18.36 -33.09 4.52
N SER A 102 -18.16 -34.35 4.88
CA SER A 102 -17.00 -34.77 5.66
C SER A 102 -15.73 -34.59 4.82
N PRO A 103 -14.73 -33.84 5.31
CA PRO A 103 -13.45 -33.70 4.62
C PRO A 103 -12.79 -35.06 4.43
N GLN A 104 -12.12 -35.22 3.30
CA GLN A 104 -11.37 -36.42 3.02
C GLN A 104 -10.06 -36.39 3.82
N LYS A 105 -9.87 -37.40 4.68
CA LYS A 105 -8.67 -37.50 5.52
C LYS A 105 -7.46 -38.10 4.78
N TRP A 106 -7.71 -38.87 3.72
CA TRP A 106 -6.71 -39.72 3.08
C TRP A 106 -6.53 -39.38 1.61
N ARG A 107 -5.29 -39.38 1.13
CA ARG A 107 -4.92 -39.24 -0.28
C ARG A 107 -4.29 -40.53 -0.81
N VAL A 108 -4.17 -40.63 -2.15
CA VAL A 108 -3.49 -41.78 -2.77
C VAL A 108 -2.04 -41.85 -2.28
N GLY A 109 -1.58 -43.04 -1.89
CA GLY A 109 -0.21 -43.24 -1.39
C GLY A 109 0.01 -42.93 0.10
N ASP A 110 -0.98 -42.40 0.81
CA ASP A 110 -0.89 -42.27 2.27
C ASP A 110 -0.79 -43.67 2.91
N ARG A 111 -0.06 -43.77 4.03
CA ARG A 111 0.13 -45.02 4.78
C ARG A 111 -0.49 -44.88 6.17
N PRO A 112 -1.75 -45.34 6.39
CA PRO A 112 -2.41 -45.20 7.68
C PRO A 112 -1.71 -46.04 8.76
N VAL A 113 -1.34 -45.40 9.88
CA VAL A 113 -0.60 -46.04 10.99
C VAL A 113 -1.43 -47.15 11.67
N ALA A 114 -2.73 -46.93 11.83
CA ALA A 114 -3.64 -47.87 12.48
C ALA A 114 -4.37 -48.81 11.50
N GLY A 115 -4.09 -48.71 10.19
CA GLY A 115 -4.89 -49.35 9.15
C GLY A 115 -6.30 -48.74 9.03
N ILE A 116 -7.04 -49.13 7.99
CA ILE A 116 -8.44 -48.73 7.78
C ILE A 116 -9.27 -50.00 7.76
N ALA A 117 -10.12 -50.22 8.77
CA ALA A 117 -10.98 -51.39 8.84
C ALA A 117 -12.11 -51.33 7.79
N ASP A 118 -12.51 -52.48 7.23
CA ASP A 118 -13.67 -52.55 6.33
C ASP A 118 -14.97 -52.58 7.17
N PRO A 119 -15.82 -51.54 7.10
CA PRO A 119 -17.10 -51.53 7.81
C PRO A 119 -18.08 -52.61 7.34
N VAL A 120 -17.91 -53.14 6.13
CA VAL A 120 -18.74 -54.25 5.60
C VAL A 120 -18.42 -55.57 6.30
N LEU A 121 -17.18 -55.77 6.72
CA LEU A 121 -16.71 -56.97 7.40
C LEU A 121 -16.84 -56.88 8.93
N GLN A 122 -17.62 -55.91 9.46
CA GLN A 122 -17.80 -55.69 10.90
C GLN A 122 -16.47 -55.61 11.67
N GLY A 123 -15.43 -55.02 11.08
CA GLY A 123 -14.11 -54.88 11.71
C GLY A 123 -13.27 -56.17 11.72
N ARG A 124 -13.68 -57.25 11.05
CA ARG A 124 -12.91 -58.50 10.91
C ARG A 124 -11.99 -58.56 9.69
N GLY A 125 -11.79 -57.43 9.00
CA GLY A 125 -10.90 -57.33 7.85
C GLY A 125 -10.46 -55.89 7.59
N TRP A 126 -9.28 -55.73 6.98
CA TRP A 126 -8.70 -54.43 6.65
C TRP A 126 -9.07 -54.05 5.22
N LEU A 127 -9.56 -52.82 5.04
CA LEU A 127 -9.67 -52.18 3.74
C LEU A 127 -8.28 -51.72 3.25
N VAL A 128 -7.44 -51.29 4.20
CA VAL A 128 -6.02 -50.98 4.02
C VAL A 128 -5.28 -51.44 5.28
N GLU A 129 -4.25 -52.27 5.13
CA GLU A 129 -3.47 -52.74 6.27
C GLU A 129 -2.63 -51.61 6.89
N PRO A 130 -2.30 -51.68 8.20
CA PRO A 130 -1.38 -50.74 8.84
C PRO A 130 -0.06 -50.62 8.06
N GLY A 131 0.26 -49.41 7.62
CA GLY A 131 1.48 -49.14 6.83
C GLY A 131 1.39 -49.44 5.34
N GLN A 132 0.30 -50.01 4.82
CA GLN A 132 0.09 -50.22 3.40
C GLN A 132 -0.30 -48.90 2.71
N ALA A 133 0.28 -48.63 1.52
CA ALA A 133 -0.07 -47.43 0.75
C ALA A 133 -1.47 -47.55 0.13
N ILE A 134 -2.28 -46.50 0.24
CA ILE A 134 -3.64 -46.46 -0.30
C ILE A 134 -3.61 -46.42 -1.84
N ALA A 135 -4.13 -47.47 -2.48
CA ALA A 135 -4.32 -47.53 -3.93
C ALA A 135 -5.52 -46.67 -4.39
N PRO A 136 -5.52 -46.15 -5.64
CA PRO A 136 -6.61 -45.32 -6.16
C PRO A 136 -8.00 -45.98 -6.06
N GLY A 137 -8.10 -47.27 -6.38
CA GLY A 137 -9.35 -48.03 -6.29
C GLY A 137 -9.84 -48.26 -4.85
N THR A 138 -8.93 -48.31 -3.87
CA THR A 138 -9.30 -48.42 -2.46
C THR A 138 -9.76 -47.07 -1.91
N LEU A 139 -9.15 -45.97 -2.36
CA LEU A 139 -9.56 -44.62 -1.95
C LEU A 139 -11.00 -44.30 -2.35
N SER A 140 -11.39 -44.60 -3.60
CA SER A 140 -12.77 -44.39 -4.05
C SER A 140 -13.78 -45.21 -3.23
N ARG A 141 -13.40 -46.42 -2.79
CA ARG A 141 -14.19 -47.25 -1.89
C ARG A 141 -14.30 -46.62 -0.50
N ILE A 142 -13.20 -46.14 0.08
CA ILE A 142 -13.20 -45.39 1.36
C ILE A 142 -14.15 -44.20 1.28
N GLU A 143 -14.04 -43.38 0.23
CA GLU A 143 -14.89 -42.22 0.05
C GLU A 143 -16.37 -42.59 -0.09
N SER A 144 -16.69 -43.66 -0.84
CA SER A 144 -18.08 -44.13 -0.99
C SER A 144 -18.69 -44.57 0.34
N LEU A 145 -17.90 -45.25 1.19
CA LEU A 145 -18.32 -45.71 2.51
C LEU A 145 -18.48 -44.53 3.47
N HIS A 146 -17.55 -43.58 3.43
CA HIS A 146 -17.59 -42.38 4.26
C HIS A 146 -18.80 -41.49 3.90
N ARG A 147 -19.10 -41.35 2.61
CA ARG A 147 -20.31 -40.66 2.12
C ARG A 147 -21.61 -41.31 2.63
N ARG A 148 -21.67 -42.64 2.70
CA ARG A 148 -22.84 -43.38 3.22
C ARG A 148 -23.00 -43.26 4.73
N GLN A 149 -21.90 -43.31 5.48
CA GLN A 149 -21.91 -43.15 6.95
C GLN A 149 -22.26 -41.71 7.38
N GLY A 150 -21.88 -40.70 6.60
CA GLY A 150 -22.18 -39.29 6.86
C GLY A 150 -23.57 -38.80 6.40
N ALA A 151 -24.42 -39.68 5.86
CA ALA A 151 -25.67 -39.30 5.18
C ALA A 151 -26.83 -38.87 6.10
N SER A 152 -26.64 -38.80 7.42
CA SER A 152 -27.68 -38.30 8.32
C SER A 152 -27.92 -36.80 8.09
N ARG A 153 -29.19 -36.40 7.90
CA ARG A 153 -29.59 -34.99 7.74
C ARG A 153 -29.13 -34.11 8.90
N THR A 154 -29.12 -34.65 10.12
CA THR A 154 -28.65 -33.91 11.31
C THR A 154 -27.14 -33.68 11.27
N ALA A 155 -26.36 -34.68 10.89
CA ALA A 155 -24.90 -34.55 10.75
C ALA A 155 -24.51 -33.56 9.64
N TRP A 156 -25.26 -33.56 8.53
CA TRP A 156 -25.09 -32.60 7.44
C TRP A 156 -25.35 -31.15 7.91
N LEU A 157 -26.47 -30.91 8.60
CA LEU A 157 -26.82 -29.59 9.13
C LEU A 157 -25.78 -29.10 10.15
N VAL A 158 -25.44 -29.93 11.14
CA VAL A 158 -24.49 -29.56 12.21
C VAL A 158 -23.11 -29.20 11.64
N ARG A 159 -22.62 -29.97 10.65
CA ARG A 159 -21.33 -29.66 9.99
C ARG A 159 -21.39 -28.36 9.21
N GLY A 160 -22.41 -28.19 8.37
CA GLY A 160 -22.61 -26.97 7.59
C GLY A 160 -22.68 -25.72 8.48
N THR A 161 -23.43 -25.77 9.59
CA THR A 161 -23.50 -24.67 10.56
C THR A 161 -22.18 -24.44 11.27
N THR A 162 -21.43 -25.50 11.62
CA THR A 162 -20.13 -25.36 12.29
C THR A 162 -19.11 -24.69 11.37
N VAL A 163 -19.00 -25.14 10.12
CA VAL A 163 -18.09 -24.52 9.14
C VAL A 163 -18.51 -23.08 8.85
N PHE A 164 -19.81 -22.80 8.72
CA PHE A 164 -20.30 -21.43 8.56
C PHE A 164 -19.90 -20.52 9.73
N VAL A 165 -20.04 -20.98 10.97
CA VAL A 165 -19.61 -20.20 12.16
C VAL A 165 -18.11 -19.97 12.16
N LEU A 166 -17.31 -20.97 11.80
CA LEU A 166 -15.84 -20.82 11.69
C LEU A 166 -15.46 -19.79 10.61
N LEU A 167 -16.09 -19.86 9.44
CA LEU A 167 -15.90 -18.88 8.36
C LEU A 167 -16.30 -17.46 8.80
N LEU A 168 -17.44 -17.34 9.49
CA LEU A 168 -17.92 -16.07 10.02
C LEU A 168 -16.91 -15.45 11.00
N VAL A 169 -16.41 -16.24 11.95
CA VAL A 169 -15.38 -15.78 12.90
C VAL A 169 -14.13 -15.33 12.16
N LEU A 170 -13.66 -16.10 11.19
CA LEU A 170 -12.46 -15.78 10.42
C LEU A 170 -12.63 -14.48 9.62
N VAL A 171 -13.76 -14.29 8.94
CA VAL A 171 -14.06 -13.06 8.19
C VAL A 171 -14.23 -11.87 9.11
N VAL A 172 -14.86 -12.03 10.29
CA VAL A 172 -15.00 -10.94 11.26
C VAL A 172 -13.64 -10.52 11.82
N LEU A 173 -12.75 -11.46 12.15
CA LEU A 173 -11.41 -11.15 12.65
C LEU A 173 -10.56 -10.46 11.57
N ASN A 174 -10.55 -11.00 10.35
CA ASN A 174 -9.85 -10.39 9.22
C ASN A 174 -10.43 -9.00 8.92
N GLY A 175 -11.75 -8.87 8.80
CA GLY A 175 -12.42 -7.60 8.53
C GLY A 175 -12.17 -6.55 9.62
N ALA A 176 -12.18 -6.95 10.90
CA ALA A 176 -11.88 -6.06 12.01
C ALA A 176 -10.42 -5.58 12.04
N TRP A 177 -9.49 -6.40 11.52
CA TRP A 177 -8.10 -6.00 11.32
C TRP A 177 -7.97 -5.07 10.10
N LEU A 178 -8.55 -5.44 8.95
CA LEU A 178 -8.54 -4.62 7.73
C LEU A 178 -9.12 -3.22 7.96
N VAL A 179 -10.26 -3.10 8.67
CA VAL A 179 -10.89 -1.79 8.95
C VAL A 179 -10.00 -0.89 9.80
N ARG A 180 -9.14 -1.46 10.66
CA ARG A 180 -8.25 -0.68 11.53
C ARG A 180 -6.96 -0.28 10.85
N THR A 181 -6.37 -1.21 10.09
CA THR A 181 -5.04 -1.02 9.51
C THR A 181 -5.12 -0.44 8.10
N GLU A 182 -6.09 -0.88 7.30
CA GLU A 182 -6.23 -0.55 5.87
C GLU A 182 -7.66 -0.04 5.54
N PRO A 183 -8.08 1.10 6.13
CA PRO A 183 -9.42 1.63 5.90
C PRO A 183 -9.66 1.99 4.42
N GLU A 184 -8.60 2.36 3.69
CA GLU A 184 -8.57 2.56 2.24
C GLU A 184 -9.18 1.38 1.46
N LEU A 185 -8.74 0.16 1.79
CA LEU A 185 -9.15 -1.07 1.11
C LEU A 185 -10.64 -1.36 1.37
N VAL A 186 -11.11 -1.13 2.59
CA VAL A 186 -12.50 -1.42 2.99
C VAL A 186 -13.47 -0.31 2.58
N ARG A 187 -13.01 0.94 2.44
CA ARG A 187 -13.84 2.07 2.00
C ARG A 187 -14.30 1.90 0.55
N HIS A 188 -13.43 1.42 -0.31
CA HIS A 188 -13.73 1.23 -1.73
C HIS A 188 -14.38 -0.13 -1.99
N ALA A 189 -15.68 -0.15 -2.30
CA ALA A 189 -16.42 -1.37 -2.57
C ALA A 189 -15.79 -2.23 -3.69
N GLY A 190 -15.22 -1.60 -4.73
CA GLY A 190 -14.51 -2.30 -5.80
C GLY A 190 -13.28 -3.05 -5.30
N ARG A 191 -12.40 -2.39 -4.53
CA ARG A 191 -11.17 -3.02 -3.98
C ARG A 191 -11.52 -4.14 -3.00
N LEU A 192 -12.52 -3.94 -2.13
CA LEU A 192 -13.03 -4.99 -1.25
C LEU A 192 -13.63 -6.17 -2.04
N GLY A 193 -14.36 -5.89 -3.12
CA GLY A 193 -14.94 -6.90 -4.00
C GLY A 193 -13.86 -7.77 -4.66
N VAL A 194 -12.81 -7.15 -5.20
CA VAL A 194 -11.66 -7.87 -5.79
C VAL A 194 -10.96 -8.73 -4.72
N TYR A 195 -10.74 -8.19 -3.52
CA TYR A 195 -10.15 -8.94 -2.41
C TYR A 195 -10.98 -10.17 -2.01
N LEU A 196 -12.30 -10.02 -1.82
CA LEU A 196 -13.17 -11.13 -1.45
C LEU A 196 -13.32 -12.16 -2.58
N ALA A 197 -13.46 -11.69 -3.83
CA ALA A 197 -13.59 -12.55 -5.00
C ALA A 197 -12.32 -13.39 -5.23
N SER A 198 -11.15 -12.78 -5.09
CA SER A 198 -9.88 -13.50 -5.19
C SER A 198 -9.73 -14.52 -4.07
N MET A 199 -10.09 -14.23 -2.81
CA MET A 199 -10.09 -15.24 -1.75
C MET A 199 -10.97 -16.47 -2.09
N VAL A 200 -12.20 -16.25 -2.55
CA VAL A 200 -13.13 -17.33 -2.94
C VAL A 200 -12.57 -18.10 -4.14
N LEU A 201 -12.02 -17.39 -5.13
CA LEU A 201 -11.41 -17.99 -6.32
C LEU A 201 -10.19 -18.85 -5.96
N THR A 202 -9.32 -18.39 -5.06
CA THR A 202 -8.13 -19.13 -4.62
C THR A 202 -8.50 -20.43 -3.95
N VAL A 203 -9.50 -20.42 -3.06
CA VAL A 203 -9.95 -21.65 -2.40
C VAL A 203 -10.64 -22.58 -3.40
N GLY A 204 -11.41 -22.04 -4.36
CA GLY A 204 -12.06 -22.83 -5.41
C GLY A 204 -11.06 -23.51 -6.36
N LEU A 205 -10.11 -22.75 -6.89
CA LEU A 205 -9.05 -23.28 -7.74
C LEU A 205 -8.13 -24.21 -6.94
N GLY A 206 -7.79 -23.86 -5.70
CA GLY A 206 -6.97 -24.70 -4.83
C GLY A 206 -7.62 -26.05 -4.56
N ARG A 207 -8.92 -26.09 -4.28
CA ARG A 207 -9.69 -27.34 -4.14
C ARG A 207 -9.70 -28.12 -5.45
N LEU A 208 -9.99 -27.48 -6.59
CA LEU A 208 -10.01 -28.14 -7.89
C LEU A 208 -8.65 -28.80 -8.20
N LEU A 209 -7.56 -28.06 -8.01
CA LEU A 209 -6.20 -28.50 -8.27
C LEU A 209 -5.63 -29.46 -7.21
N SER A 210 -6.28 -29.56 -6.04
CA SER A 210 -5.84 -30.48 -4.97
C SER A 210 -6.09 -31.96 -5.27
N HIS A 211 -6.94 -32.26 -6.26
CA HIS A 211 -7.29 -33.64 -6.60
C HIS A 211 -6.08 -34.41 -7.15
N ASP A 212 -6.03 -35.70 -6.82
CA ASP A 212 -5.04 -36.60 -7.39
C ASP A 212 -5.25 -36.75 -8.90
N PRO A 213 -4.18 -36.79 -9.72
CA PRO A 213 -2.76 -36.86 -9.32
C PRO A 213 -2.04 -35.50 -9.18
N TRP A 214 -2.71 -34.35 -9.34
CA TRP A 214 -2.04 -33.07 -9.55
C TRP A 214 -1.50 -32.45 -8.26
N ARG A 215 -2.30 -32.42 -7.18
CA ARG A 215 -1.92 -31.82 -5.87
C ARG A 215 -1.25 -30.45 -6.00
N ALA A 216 -1.85 -29.59 -6.82
CA ALA A 216 -1.31 -28.29 -7.19
C ALA A 216 -2.02 -27.13 -6.45
N GLU A 217 -2.59 -27.39 -5.27
CA GLU A 217 -3.27 -26.39 -4.44
C GLU A 217 -2.38 -25.21 -4.03
N ILE A 218 -1.07 -25.42 -4.03
CA ILE A 218 -0.08 -24.39 -3.67
C ILE A 218 0.06 -23.30 -4.72
N ILE A 219 -0.25 -23.58 -6.00
CA ILE A 219 -0.15 -22.62 -7.09
C ILE A 219 -1.10 -21.44 -6.86
N PRO A 220 -2.43 -21.64 -6.79
CA PRO A 220 -3.35 -20.52 -6.58
C PRO A 220 -3.09 -19.83 -5.24
N LEU A 221 -2.71 -20.57 -4.18
CA LEU A 221 -2.34 -19.97 -2.90
C LEU A 221 -1.17 -18.98 -3.05
N LEU A 222 -0.04 -19.45 -3.59
CA LEU A 222 1.17 -18.63 -3.76
C LEU A 222 0.95 -17.45 -4.69
N VAL A 223 0.27 -17.66 -5.81
CA VAL A 223 -0.06 -16.58 -6.75
C VAL A 223 -0.85 -15.49 -6.03
N THR A 224 -1.91 -15.84 -5.29
CA THR A 224 -2.73 -14.83 -4.61
C THR A 224 -1.98 -14.08 -3.53
N VAL A 225 -1.23 -14.77 -2.66
CA VAL A 225 -0.53 -14.09 -1.56
C VAL A 225 0.62 -13.21 -2.04
N VAL A 226 1.32 -13.62 -3.11
CA VAL A 226 2.37 -12.80 -3.74
C VAL A 226 1.75 -11.60 -4.45
N VAL A 227 0.66 -11.78 -5.20
CA VAL A 227 -0.08 -10.67 -5.82
C VAL A 227 -0.54 -9.67 -4.77
N PHE A 228 -1.05 -10.12 -3.62
CA PHE A 228 -1.48 -9.24 -2.54
C PHE A 228 -0.31 -8.51 -1.87
N ALA A 229 0.86 -9.14 -1.78
CA ALA A 229 2.06 -8.50 -1.26
C ALA A 229 2.50 -7.34 -2.16
N ILE A 230 2.38 -7.50 -3.48
CA ILE A 230 2.69 -6.47 -4.48
C ILE A 230 1.60 -5.39 -4.53
N ALA A 231 0.33 -5.79 -4.49
CA ALA A 231 -0.81 -4.89 -4.69
C ALA A 231 -1.12 -3.98 -3.49
N TRP A 232 -0.85 -4.44 -2.26
CA TRP A 232 -1.17 -3.70 -1.05
C TRP A 232 0.04 -3.57 -0.13
N ASN A 233 0.34 -4.62 0.63
CA ASN A 233 1.53 -4.69 1.47
C ASN A 233 1.74 -6.11 2.00
N GLN A 234 2.93 -6.34 2.55
CA GLN A 234 3.32 -7.62 3.14
C GLN A 234 2.43 -8.06 4.31
N VAL A 235 1.90 -7.12 5.11
CA VAL A 235 1.11 -7.47 6.30
C VAL A 235 -0.25 -8.02 5.91
N VAL A 236 -0.94 -7.38 4.95
CA VAL A 236 -2.17 -7.89 4.33
C VAL A 236 -1.92 -9.27 3.70
N ALA A 237 -0.81 -9.43 2.99
CA ALA A 237 -0.43 -10.72 2.40
C ALA A 237 -0.20 -11.82 3.44
N ILE A 238 0.43 -11.54 4.59
CA ILE A 238 0.64 -12.53 5.66
C ILE A 238 -0.68 -12.93 6.32
N VAL A 239 -1.55 -11.95 6.63
CA VAL A 239 -2.86 -12.20 7.25
C VAL A 239 -3.76 -13.01 6.30
N THR A 240 -3.72 -12.70 5.01
CA THR A 240 -4.44 -13.46 3.97
C THR A 240 -3.85 -14.85 3.76
N ALA A 241 -2.53 -15.00 3.79
CA ALA A 241 -1.86 -16.30 3.71
C ALA A 241 -2.25 -17.23 4.84
N LEU A 242 -2.33 -16.72 6.07
CA LEU A 242 -2.81 -17.48 7.23
C LEU A 242 -4.25 -17.96 7.01
N THR A 243 -5.11 -17.05 6.57
CA THR A 243 -6.52 -17.30 6.32
C THR A 243 -6.72 -18.32 5.20
N LEU A 244 -6.08 -18.14 4.05
CA LEU A 244 -6.18 -19.03 2.89
C LEU A 244 -5.55 -20.40 3.17
N SER A 245 -4.42 -20.46 3.88
CA SER A 245 -3.80 -21.73 4.28
C SER A 245 -4.75 -22.54 5.17
N LEU A 246 -5.38 -21.89 6.15
CA LEU A 246 -6.37 -22.53 7.02
C LEU A 246 -7.60 -23.03 6.23
N LEU A 247 -8.13 -22.19 5.34
CA LEU A 247 -9.30 -22.53 4.51
C LEU A 247 -9.00 -23.69 3.55
N LEU A 248 -7.84 -23.68 2.90
CA LEU A 248 -7.43 -24.74 2.00
C LEU A 248 -7.27 -26.05 2.75
N THR A 249 -6.57 -26.08 3.88
CA THR A 249 -6.46 -27.29 4.72
C THR A 249 -7.83 -27.80 5.16
N LEU A 250 -8.73 -26.93 5.61
CA LEU A 250 -10.10 -27.35 5.98
C LEU A 250 -10.88 -27.93 4.80
N SER A 251 -10.62 -27.43 3.59
CA SER A 251 -11.32 -27.86 2.38
C SER A 251 -10.74 -29.13 1.74
N THR A 252 -9.42 -29.34 1.80
CA THR A 252 -8.73 -30.41 1.07
C THR A 252 -8.48 -31.62 1.98
N VAL A 253 -7.49 -31.51 2.87
CA VAL A 253 -7.08 -32.54 3.82
C VAL A 253 -6.94 -31.89 5.19
N VAL A 254 -7.74 -32.38 6.13
CA VAL A 254 -7.70 -31.93 7.53
C VAL A 254 -6.50 -32.57 8.23
N ASP A 255 -5.31 -32.08 7.86
CA ASP A 255 -4.03 -32.47 8.40
C ASP A 255 -3.23 -31.23 8.83
N ILE A 256 -2.70 -31.28 10.06
CA ILE A 256 -1.94 -30.15 10.62
C ILE A 256 -0.60 -29.97 9.94
N GLY A 257 0.02 -31.06 9.45
CA GLY A 257 1.27 -31.00 8.69
C GLY A 257 1.08 -30.23 7.39
N HIS A 258 0.00 -30.51 6.66
CA HIS A 258 -0.35 -29.79 5.44
C HIS A 258 -0.57 -28.28 5.68
N PHE A 259 -1.26 -27.90 6.76
CA PHE A 259 -1.41 -26.50 7.15
C PHE A 259 -0.06 -25.81 7.39
N ILE A 260 0.83 -26.45 8.16
CA ILE A 260 2.16 -25.92 8.47
C ILE A 260 2.95 -25.71 7.18
N VAL A 261 2.92 -26.67 6.24
CA VAL A 261 3.60 -26.55 4.94
C VAL A 261 3.06 -25.36 4.14
N LEU A 262 1.75 -25.24 3.96
CA LEU A 262 1.15 -24.15 3.18
C LEU A 262 1.48 -22.78 3.79
N LEU A 263 1.41 -22.66 5.12
CA LEU A 263 1.71 -21.43 5.83
C LEU A 263 3.19 -21.06 5.72
N SER A 264 4.10 -22.01 5.95
CA SER A 264 5.55 -21.78 5.85
C SER A 264 5.96 -21.35 4.45
N VAL A 265 5.43 -22.00 3.41
CA VAL A 265 5.74 -21.67 2.02
C VAL A 265 5.21 -20.28 1.65
N SER A 266 3.99 -19.95 2.07
CA SER A 266 3.44 -18.61 1.85
C SER A 266 4.26 -17.53 2.56
N ALA A 267 4.67 -17.77 3.82
CA ALA A 267 5.50 -16.83 4.57
C ALA A 267 6.87 -16.61 3.90
N THR A 268 7.54 -17.69 3.46
CA THR A 268 8.79 -17.60 2.70
C THR A 268 8.61 -16.81 1.40
N ALA A 269 7.45 -16.93 0.77
CA ALA A 269 7.18 -16.20 -0.46
C ALA A 269 7.01 -14.68 -0.23
N ILE A 270 6.40 -14.28 0.89
CA ILE A 270 6.00 -12.89 1.13
C ILE A 270 7.12 -12.04 1.73
N LEU A 271 7.88 -12.59 2.69
CA LEU A 271 8.86 -11.82 3.48
C LEU A 271 9.91 -11.06 2.63
N PRO A 272 10.45 -11.62 1.53
CA PRO A 272 11.42 -10.90 0.69
C PRO A 272 10.81 -9.81 -0.20
N LEU A 273 9.48 -9.72 -0.32
CA LEU A 273 8.78 -8.85 -1.28
C LEU A 273 8.51 -7.44 -0.74
N THR A 274 9.53 -6.76 -0.20
CA THR A 274 9.38 -5.35 0.19
C THR A 274 9.40 -4.42 -1.02
N GLN A 275 10.27 -4.70 -2.00
CA GLN A 275 10.38 -4.01 -3.28
C GLN A 275 10.66 -5.04 -4.38
N VAL A 276 9.91 -4.97 -5.48
CA VAL A 276 10.08 -5.89 -6.62
C VAL A 276 10.96 -5.20 -7.67
N SER A 277 12.26 -5.33 -7.49
CA SER A 277 13.25 -4.70 -8.38
C SER A 277 13.54 -5.47 -9.67
N SER A 278 13.15 -6.74 -9.76
CA SER A 278 13.28 -7.52 -11.00
C SER A 278 12.35 -8.73 -11.03
N ARG A 279 12.00 -9.19 -12.25
CA ARG A 279 11.25 -10.44 -12.45
C ARG A 279 11.97 -11.65 -11.86
N SER A 280 13.30 -11.58 -11.76
CA SER A 280 14.13 -12.63 -11.16
C SER A 280 13.86 -12.82 -9.65
N ILE A 281 13.46 -11.76 -8.94
CA ILE A 281 13.10 -11.85 -7.51
C ILE A 281 11.89 -12.77 -7.34
N LEU A 282 10.86 -12.60 -8.16
CA LEU A 282 9.65 -13.43 -8.11
C LEU A 282 9.96 -14.92 -8.37
N ILE A 283 10.88 -15.21 -9.30
CA ILE A 283 11.35 -16.59 -9.57
C ILE A 283 12.17 -17.13 -8.39
N LYS A 284 13.08 -16.34 -7.82
CA LYS A 284 13.88 -16.73 -6.63
C LYS A 284 12.99 -17.00 -5.42
N VAL A 285 11.95 -16.21 -5.24
CA VAL A 285 10.93 -16.39 -4.20
C VAL A 285 10.20 -17.72 -4.39
N GLY A 286 9.78 -18.04 -5.61
CA GLY A 286 9.21 -19.36 -5.94
C GLY A 286 10.18 -20.53 -5.70
N PHE A 287 11.47 -20.35 -6.00
CA PHE A 287 12.51 -21.35 -5.73
C PHE A 287 12.68 -21.60 -4.22
N TRP A 288 12.84 -20.55 -3.40
CA TRP A 288 12.97 -20.69 -1.95
C TRP A 288 11.70 -21.22 -1.29
N ALA A 289 10.53 -20.82 -1.77
CA ALA A 289 9.25 -21.43 -1.41
C ALA A 289 9.25 -22.95 -1.67
N GLY A 290 9.76 -23.39 -2.82
CA GLY A 290 9.92 -24.81 -3.14
C GLY A 290 10.88 -25.52 -2.18
N VAL A 291 12.04 -24.93 -1.86
CA VAL A 291 12.99 -25.51 -0.89
C VAL A 291 12.32 -25.69 0.48
N VAL A 292 11.60 -24.68 0.94
CA VAL A 292 10.86 -24.73 2.22
C VAL A 292 9.73 -25.77 2.16
N PHE A 293 9.03 -25.91 1.04
CA PHE A 293 8.02 -26.96 0.86
C PHE A 293 8.62 -28.35 1.10
N VAL A 294 9.79 -28.63 0.51
CA VAL A 294 10.49 -29.91 0.68
C VAL A 294 10.93 -30.10 2.13
N LEU A 295 11.59 -29.10 2.74
CA LEU A 295 12.12 -29.21 4.10
C LEU A 295 11.01 -29.37 5.15
N VAL A 296 9.95 -28.55 5.07
CA VAL A 296 8.84 -28.59 6.03
C VAL A 296 7.94 -29.80 5.75
N GLY A 297 7.72 -30.16 4.49
CA GLY A 297 7.00 -31.38 4.11
C GLY A 297 7.69 -32.64 4.64
N TRP A 298 9.01 -32.67 4.55
CA TRP A 298 9.82 -33.74 5.14
C TRP A 298 9.73 -33.75 6.68
N GLY A 299 9.93 -32.59 7.32
CA GLY A 299 9.86 -32.47 8.77
C GLY A 299 8.50 -32.90 9.33
N THR A 300 7.41 -32.43 8.71
CA THR A 300 6.04 -32.82 9.11
C THR A 300 5.80 -34.31 8.92
N LEU A 301 6.29 -34.92 7.83
CA LEU A 301 6.21 -36.36 7.64
C LEU A 301 6.98 -37.13 8.73
N THR A 302 8.20 -36.70 9.09
CA THR A 302 8.99 -37.38 10.14
C THR A 302 8.37 -37.28 11.53
N ILE A 303 7.62 -36.21 11.80
CA ILE A 303 6.95 -36.00 13.09
C ILE A 303 5.65 -36.80 13.18
N THR A 304 4.88 -36.87 12.09
CA THR A 304 3.54 -37.47 12.09
C THR A 304 3.53 -38.95 11.72
N SER A 305 4.55 -39.43 11.01
CA SER A 305 4.65 -40.83 10.59
C SER A 305 5.68 -41.59 11.43
N THR A 306 5.38 -42.84 11.77
CA THR A 306 6.34 -43.79 12.37
C THR A 306 7.26 -44.41 11.31
N VAL A 307 7.48 -43.73 10.18
CA VAL A 307 8.37 -44.24 9.12
C VAL A 307 9.79 -44.26 9.70
N PRO A 308 10.46 -45.42 9.77
CA PRO A 308 11.83 -45.47 10.26
C PRO A 308 12.69 -44.53 9.43
N VAL A 309 13.57 -43.76 10.08
CA VAL A 309 14.45 -42.76 9.45
C VAL A 309 15.24 -43.32 8.26
N GLY A 310 15.44 -44.65 8.18
CA GLY A 310 16.07 -45.34 7.04
C GLY A 310 15.22 -45.48 5.76
N GLN A 311 13.90 -45.30 5.80
CA GLN A 311 12.99 -45.37 4.63
C GLN A 311 12.66 -43.99 4.04
N SER A 312 13.24 -42.93 4.58
CA SER A 312 12.92 -41.56 4.17
C SER A 312 13.32 -41.25 2.72
N TRP A 313 14.26 -42.00 2.15
CA TRP A 313 14.72 -41.89 0.76
C TRP A 313 13.88 -42.69 -0.25
N ASP A 314 12.75 -43.27 0.17
CA ASP A 314 11.83 -43.95 -0.73
C ASP A 314 11.30 -42.97 -1.80
N VAL A 315 11.24 -43.45 -3.06
CA VAL A 315 10.70 -42.70 -4.21
C VAL A 315 9.28 -42.20 -3.94
N ALA A 316 8.52 -42.95 -3.14
CA ALA A 316 7.17 -42.57 -2.69
C ALA A 316 7.14 -41.27 -1.86
N VAL A 317 8.23 -40.91 -1.16
CA VAL A 317 8.36 -39.67 -0.37
C VAL A 317 8.96 -38.54 -1.21
N LEU A 318 9.96 -38.86 -2.03
CA LEU A 318 10.65 -37.86 -2.86
C LEU A 318 9.76 -37.31 -3.97
N TRP A 319 8.87 -38.13 -4.53
CA TRP A 319 8.01 -37.72 -5.65
C TRP A 319 6.99 -36.61 -5.27
N PRO A 320 6.21 -36.72 -4.18
CA PRO A 320 5.37 -35.62 -3.71
C PRO A 320 6.16 -34.33 -3.38
N ALA A 321 7.33 -34.47 -2.76
CA ALA A 321 8.18 -33.33 -2.41
C ALA A 321 8.70 -32.60 -3.67
N GLY A 322 9.20 -33.35 -4.66
CA GLY A 322 9.68 -32.80 -5.93
C GLY A 322 8.57 -32.13 -6.75
N ARG A 323 7.35 -32.69 -6.76
CA ARG A 323 6.20 -32.05 -7.41
C ARG A 323 5.81 -30.74 -6.71
N GLY A 324 5.77 -30.73 -5.38
CA GLY A 324 5.47 -29.51 -4.63
C GLY A 324 6.52 -28.41 -4.86
N PHE A 325 7.80 -28.77 -4.93
CA PHE A 325 8.87 -27.86 -5.34
C PHE A 325 8.60 -27.27 -6.73
N LEU A 326 8.27 -28.13 -7.72
CA LEU A 326 8.00 -27.69 -9.07
C LEU A 326 6.78 -26.75 -9.13
N TRP A 327 5.72 -27.03 -8.37
CA TRP A 327 4.54 -26.16 -8.29
C TRP A 327 4.84 -24.80 -7.65
N CYS A 328 5.72 -24.72 -6.67
CA CYS A 328 6.19 -23.42 -6.13
C CYS A 328 6.95 -22.62 -7.19
N LEU A 329 7.80 -23.28 -7.98
CA LEU A 329 8.55 -22.65 -9.06
C LEU A 329 7.62 -22.17 -10.18
N VAL A 330 6.66 -22.99 -10.59
CA VAL A 330 5.63 -22.62 -11.57
C VAL A 330 4.83 -21.41 -11.09
N ALA A 331 4.43 -21.36 -9.81
CA ALA A 331 3.74 -20.20 -9.25
C ALA A 331 4.58 -18.93 -9.35
N GLY A 332 5.89 -18.99 -9.04
CA GLY A 332 6.80 -17.86 -9.19
C GLY A 332 6.90 -17.35 -10.63
N TYR A 333 6.99 -18.26 -11.60
CA TYR A 333 6.97 -17.89 -13.03
C TYR A 333 5.63 -17.29 -13.48
N LEU A 334 4.51 -17.82 -12.99
CA LEU A 334 3.18 -17.30 -13.31
C LEU A 334 3.02 -15.86 -12.82
N VAL A 335 3.44 -15.56 -11.59
CA VAL A 335 3.42 -14.17 -11.09
C VAL A 335 4.39 -13.30 -11.90
N ALA A 336 5.61 -13.76 -12.15
CA ALA A 336 6.61 -12.99 -12.90
C ALA A 336 6.14 -12.65 -14.33
N GLY A 337 5.45 -13.58 -15.01
CA GLY A 337 4.89 -13.38 -16.33
C GLY A 337 3.61 -12.54 -16.35
N SER A 338 2.84 -12.55 -15.25
CA SER A 338 1.58 -11.79 -15.13
C SER A 338 1.74 -10.41 -14.49
N LEU A 339 2.97 -10.00 -14.15
CA LEU A 339 3.25 -8.74 -13.45
C LEU A 339 2.63 -7.49 -14.12
N PRO A 340 2.71 -7.29 -15.45
CA PRO A 340 2.08 -6.13 -16.08
C PRO A 340 0.54 -6.09 -15.93
N PHE A 341 -0.10 -7.26 -15.90
CA PHE A 341 -1.54 -7.38 -15.67
C PHE A 341 -1.89 -7.10 -14.20
N ILE A 342 -1.04 -7.53 -13.28
CA ILE A 342 -1.18 -7.23 -11.85
C ILE A 342 -1.07 -5.71 -11.62
N GLU A 343 -0.04 -5.08 -12.19
CA GLU A 343 0.19 -3.63 -12.08
C GLU A 343 -0.99 -2.82 -12.60
N SER A 344 -1.47 -3.13 -13.81
CA SER A 344 -2.63 -2.45 -14.42
C SER A 344 -3.95 -2.69 -13.67
N THR A 345 -4.18 -3.90 -13.15
CA THR A 345 -5.42 -4.24 -12.43
C THR A 345 -5.49 -3.55 -11.06
N PHE A 346 -4.36 -3.47 -10.36
CA PHE A 346 -4.30 -2.90 -9.00
C PHE A 346 -3.84 -1.44 -8.96
N GLY A 347 -3.40 -0.88 -10.10
CA GLY A 347 -2.88 0.49 -10.18
C GLY A 347 -1.59 0.68 -9.38
N VAL A 348 -0.79 -0.38 -9.25
CA VAL A 348 0.47 -0.37 -8.49
C VAL A 348 1.65 -0.23 -9.44
N VAL A 349 2.70 0.45 -8.96
CA VAL A 349 3.95 0.63 -9.69
C VAL A 349 5.03 -0.23 -9.03
N THR A 350 5.72 -1.05 -9.83
CA THR A 350 6.94 -1.72 -9.37
C THR A 350 8.16 -0.96 -9.87
N ASP A 351 9.32 -1.25 -9.30
CA ASP A 351 10.58 -0.65 -9.76
C ASP A 351 10.85 -0.94 -11.24
N ILE A 352 10.34 -2.07 -11.76
CA ILE A 352 10.47 -2.43 -13.17
C ILE A 352 9.68 -1.44 -14.03
N SER A 353 8.40 -1.23 -13.74
CA SER A 353 7.58 -0.26 -14.47
C SER A 353 8.10 1.16 -14.30
N LEU A 354 8.62 1.51 -13.10
CA LEU A 354 9.26 2.81 -12.87
C LEU A 354 10.51 3.00 -13.75
N LEU A 355 11.37 1.99 -13.85
CA LEU A 355 12.55 2.06 -14.72
C LEU A 355 12.18 2.11 -16.20
N GLU A 356 11.14 1.38 -16.63
CA GLU A 356 10.62 1.43 -18.00
C GLU A 356 10.02 2.81 -18.33
N MET A 357 9.28 3.43 -17.40
CA MET A 357 8.74 4.80 -17.57
C MET A 357 9.82 5.88 -17.51
N GLY A 358 10.86 5.67 -16.70
CA GLY A 358 11.97 6.60 -16.55
C GLY A 358 12.95 6.59 -17.73
N ASP A 359 12.75 5.71 -18.72
CA ASP A 359 13.55 5.70 -19.94
C ASP A 359 13.30 6.97 -20.76
N VAL A 360 14.38 7.64 -21.18
CA VAL A 360 14.32 8.89 -21.96
C VAL A 360 13.58 8.68 -23.29
N SER A 361 13.54 7.47 -23.83
CA SER A 361 12.78 7.13 -25.04
C SER A 361 11.26 7.14 -24.85
N HIS A 362 10.75 7.32 -23.63
CA HIS A 362 9.32 7.42 -23.38
C HIS A 362 8.69 8.56 -24.21
N PRO A 363 7.62 8.32 -24.99
CA PRO A 363 7.09 9.31 -25.94
C PRO A 363 6.73 10.66 -25.33
N LEU A 364 6.13 10.65 -24.14
CA LEU A 364 5.76 11.87 -23.41
C LEU A 364 6.99 12.66 -22.92
N LEU A 365 8.07 11.97 -22.54
CA LEU A 365 9.33 12.64 -22.16
C LEU A 365 10.03 13.23 -23.39
N GLN A 366 9.99 12.52 -24.52
CA GLN A 366 10.48 13.06 -25.80
C GLN A 366 9.71 14.32 -26.22
N GLU A 367 8.40 14.34 -26.00
CA GLU A 367 7.59 15.53 -26.28
C GLU A 367 7.94 16.69 -25.34
N LEU A 368 8.15 16.42 -24.05
CA LEU A 368 8.61 17.41 -23.08
C LEU A 368 9.96 18.01 -23.47
N VAL A 369 10.93 17.18 -23.85
CA VAL A 369 12.26 17.61 -24.33
C VAL A 369 12.13 18.56 -25.53
N GLN A 370 11.24 18.26 -26.47
CA GLN A 370 11.06 19.04 -27.69
C GLN A 370 10.33 20.36 -27.46
N ARG A 371 9.29 20.36 -26.61
CA ARG A 371 8.41 21.54 -26.40
C ARG A 371 8.86 22.45 -25.26
N ALA A 372 9.42 21.89 -24.19
CA ALA A 372 9.81 22.62 -22.98
C ALA A 372 11.15 22.09 -22.43
N PRO A 373 12.27 22.31 -23.14
CA PRO A 373 13.59 21.76 -22.77
C PRO A 373 14.12 22.28 -21.43
N GLY A 374 13.75 23.50 -21.03
CA GLY A 374 14.10 24.08 -19.74
C GLY A 374 13.43 23.34 -18.58
N THR A 375 12.13 23.10 -18.71
CA THR A 375 11.34 22.30 -17.78
C THR A 375 11.84 20.85 -17.70
N TYR A 376 12.22 20.24 -18.83
CA TYR A 376 12.84 18.91 -18.82
C TYR A 376 14.12 18.88 -17.98
N ASN A 377 15.05 19.82 -18.21
CA ASN A 377 16.30 19.88 -17.46
C ASN A 377 16.08 20.12 -15.96
N HIS A 378 15.11 20.97 -15.60
CA HIS A 378 14.67 21.16 -14.23
C HIS A 378 14.17 19.83 -13.62
N SER A 379 13.27 19.13 -14.32
CA SER A 379 12.69 17.87 -13.88
C SER A 379 13.73 16.77 -13.61
N ILE A 380 14.77 16.68 -14.45
CA ILE A 380 15.89 15.74 -14.23
C ILE A 380 16.68 16.05 -12.96
N VAL A 381 16.94 17.34 -12.70
CA VAL A 381 17.66 17.76 -11.48
C VAL A 381 16.82 17.51 -10.24
N VAL A 382 15.52 17.87 -10.27
CA VAL A 382 14.56 17.58 -9.19
C VAL A 382 14.53 16.08 -8.89
N GLY A 383 14.43 15.24 -9.92
CA GLY A 383 14.45 13.79 -9.76
C GLY A 383 15.74 13.28 -9.11
N THR A 384 16.89 13.83 -9.49
CA THR A 384 18.20 13.44 -8.94
C THR A 384 18.33 13.80 -7.46
N ILE A 385 17.99 15.05 -7.08
CA ILE A 385 18.12 15.49 -5.68
C ILE A 385 17.02 14.89 -4.80
N GLY A 386 15.82 14.69 -5.36
CA GLY A 386 14.67 14.08 -4.71
C GLY A 386 14.88 12.60 -4.40
N GLU A 387 15.44 11.82 -5.34
CA GLU A 387 15.81 10.41 -5.12
C GLU A 387 16.71 10.25 -3.89
N ALA A 388 17.81 11.02 -3.86
CA ALA A 388 18.77 10.98 -2.76
C ALA A 388 18.13 11.36 -1.42
N ALA A 389 17.23 12.35 -1.40
CA ALA A 389 16.52 12.78 -0.20
C ALA A 389 15.51 11.73 0.31
N ALA A 390 14.76 11.10 -0.60
CA ALA A 390 13.82 10.03 -0.27
C ALA A 390 14.53 8.78 0.27
N ASP A 391 15.63 8.37 -0.37
CA ASP A 391 16.46 7.26 0.10
C ASP A 391 17.01 7.51 1.50
N ARG A 392 17.37 8.75 1.83
CA ARG A 392 17.92 9.12 3.14
C ARG A 392 16.95 8.87 4.29
N ILE A 393 15.64 8.91 4.03
CA ILE A 393 14.58 8.63 5.01
C ILE A 393 14.00 7.21 4.88
N GLY A 394 14.50 6.40 3.95
CA GLY A 394 13.97 5.06 3.67
C GLY A 394 12.60 5.06 2.97
N ALA A 395 12.29 6.15 2.26
CA ALA A 395 11.14 6.24 1.35
C ALA A 395 11.52 5.68 -0.04
N ASN A 396 10.57 5.59 -0.97
CA ASN A 396 10.86 5.10 -2.31
C ASN A 396 11.51 6.19 -3.20
N GLY A 397 12.85 6.23 -3.26
CA GLY A 397 13.60 7.20 -4.06
C GLY A 397 13.41 7.04 -5.57
N LEU A 398 13.31 5.81 -6.07
CA LEU A 398 13.06 5.55 -7.50
C LEU A 398 11.71 6.12 -7.95
N LEU A 399 10.67 5.97 -7.13
CA LEU A 399 9.36 6.57 -7.38
C LEU A 399 9.46 8.10 -7.47
N VAL A 400 10.15 8.74 -6.51
CA VAL A 400 10.37 10.19 -6.54
C VAL A 400 11.15 10.59 -7.79
N ARG A 401 12.21 9.88 -8.18
CA ARG A 401 12.96 10.21 -9.39
C ARG A 401 12.07 10.20 -10.63
N VAL A 402 11.36 9.10 -10.85
CA VAL A 402 10.58 8.90 -12.07
C VAL A 402 9.38 9.83 -12.09
N ALA A 403 8.69 10.00 -10.96
CA ALA A 403 7.60 10.96 -10.87
C ALA A 403 8.06 12.40 -11.15
N ALA A 404 9.30 12.75 -10.79
CA ALA A 404 9.84 14.09 -11.05
C ALA A 404 10.00 14.36 -12.54
N TYR A 405 10.27 13.33 -13.35
CA TYR A 405 10.36 13.49 -14.81
C TYR A 405 9.02 13.91 -15.43
N PHE A 406 7.91 13.57 -14.77
CA PHE A 406 6.57 13.85 -15.25
C PHE A 406 5.84 14.97 -14.50
N HIS A 407 6.33 15.42 -13.33
CA HIS A 407 5.57 16.32 -12.44
C HIS A 407 5.10 17.61 -13.13
N ASP A 408 5.88 18.07 -14.10
CA ASP A 408 5.76 19.37 -14.73
C ASP A 408 5.33 19.31 -16.21
N ILE A 409 4.90 18.13 -16.70
CA ILE A 409 4.57 17.93 -18.13
C ILE A 409 3.50 18.89 -18.63
N GLY A 410 2.58 19.38 -17.78
CA GLY A 410 1.56 20.34 -18.20
C GLY A 410 2.13 21.66 -18.73
N LYS A 411 3.35 22.05 -18.33
CA LYS A 411 4.01 23.26 -18.83
C LYS A 411 4.26 23.21 -20.34
N MET A 412 4.33 22.02 -20.94
CA MET A 412 4.57 21.85 -22.38
C MET A 412 3.44 22.36 -23.29
N LEU A 413 2.24 22.63 -22.72
CA LEU A 413 1.14 23.23 -23.48
C LEU A 413 1.32 24.74 -23.69
N LYS A 414 2.04 25.41 -22.79
CA LYS A 414 2.26 26.87 -22.78
C LYS A 414 3.70 27.20 -22.32
N PRO A 415 4.74 26.65 -22.96
CA PRO A 415 6.11 26.73 -22.47
C PRO A 415 6.60 28.17 -22.30
N GLU A 416 6.16 29.09 -23.15
CA GLU A 416 6.55 30.51 -23.16
C GLU A 416 6.12 31.32 -21.93
N TYR A 417 5.27 30.76 -21.07
CA TYR A 417 4.86 31.37 -19.79
C TYR A 417 5.73 30.92 -18.62
N PHE A 418 6.63 29.96 -18.81
CA PHE A 418 7.49 29.44 -17.74
C PHE A 418 8.94 29.89 -17.95
N ILE A 419 9.49 30.58 -16.95
CA ILE A 419 10.76 31.31 -17.04
C ILE A 419 11.93 30.41 -17.45
N GLU A 420 11.91 29.14 -17.03
CA GLU A 420 12.95 28.16 -17.36
C GLU A 420 13.02 27.82 -18.85
N ASN A 421 11.94 28.06 -19.62
CA ASN A 421 11.88 27.84 -21.06
C ASN A 421 12.06 29.12 -21.88
N THR A 422 12.10 30.28 -21.22
CA THR A 422 12.35 31.56 -21.90
C THR A 422 13.84 31.83 -22.00
N THR A 423 14.30 32.32 -23.15
CA THR A 423 15.65 32.88 -23.26
C THR A 423 15.65 34.27 -22.64
N GLY A 424 16.73 34.64 -21.93
CA GLY A 424 16.81 35.92 -21.18
C GLY A 424 16.69 37.20 -22.02
N GLU A 425 16.55 37.08 -23.35
CA GLU A 425 16.33 38.18 -24.29
C GLU A 425 14.84 38.41 -24.61
N THR A 426 13.96 37.45 -24.28
CA THR A 426 12.51 37.56 -24.52
C THR A 426 11.81 38.20 -23.33
N LEU A 427 11.02 39.26 -23.58
CA LEU A 427 10.11 39.86 -22.59
C LEU A 427 9.15 38.80 -22.04
N SER A 428 8.93 38.82 -20.73
CA SER A 428 8.02 37.87 -20.08
C SER A 428 6.59 38.09 -20.56
N ARG A 429 5.92 37.01 -21.00
CA ARG A 429 4.50 37.07 -21.41
C ARG A 429 3.58 37.53 -20.27
N HIS A 430 4.02 37.37 -19.02
CA HIS A 430 3.29 37.79 -17.84
C HIS A 430 3.24 39.31 -17.65
N GLU A 431 4.13 40.08 -18.25
CA GLU A 431 4.13 41.55 -18.14
C GLU A 431 2.90 42.19 -18.83
N GLN A 432 2.26 41.47 -19.75
CA GLN A 432 1.09 41.95 -20.49
C GLN A 432 -0.24 41.44 -19.89
N LEU A 433 -0.20 40.75 -18.75
CA LEU A 433 -1.34 40.10 -18.14
C LEU A 433 -1.60 40.63 -16.73
N ALA A 434 -2.88 40.69 -16.35
CA ALA A 434 -3.26 40.92 -14.97
C ALA A 434 -2.70 39.79 -14.07
N PRO A 435 -2.29 40.07 -12.81
CA PRO A 435 -1.71 39.05 -11.93
C PRO A 435 -2.60 37.83 -11.72
N ALA A 436 -3.92 38.03 -11.64
CA ALA A 436 -4.90 36.94 -11.55
C ALA A 436 -4.87 36.02 -12.79
N MET A 437 -4.74 36.57 -14.00
CA MET A 437 -4.66 35.79 -15.23
C MET A 437 -3.35 35.01 -15.32
N SER A 438 -2.23 35.64 -14.96
CA SER A 438 -0.92 34.98 -14.87
C SER A 438 -0.95 33.79 -13.90
N THR A 439 -1.60 33.97 -12.76
CA THR A 439 -1.79 32.95 -11.74
C THR A 439 -2.63 31.77 -12.26
N LEU A 440 -3.71 32.04 -12.99
CA LEU A 440 -4.52 30.98 -13.61
C LEU A 440 -3.74 30.15 -14.63
N ILE A 441 -2.85 30.78 -15.42
CA ILE A 441 -1.97 30.08 -16.36
C ILE A 441 -1.00 29.18 -15.60
N ILE A 442 -0.36 29.71 -14.55
CA ILE A 442 0.59 28.96 -13.73
C ILE A 442 -0.11 27.80 -13.05
N ILE A 443 -1.20 28.01 -12.32
CA ILE A 443 -1.94 26.93 -11.65
C ILE A 443 -2.46 25.89 -12.66
N GLY A 444 -2.80 26.32 -13.88
CA GLY A 444 -3.31 25.47 -14.95
C GLY A 444 -2.40 24.31 -15.33
N HIS A 445 -1.07 24.43 -15.20
CA HIS A 445 -0.14 23.36 -15.61
C HIS A 445 -0.37 22.06 -14.83
N VAL A 446 -0.83 22.13 -13.57
CA VAL A 446 -1.12 20.95 -12.77
C VAL A 446 -2.26 20.16 -13.40
N LYS A 447 -3.37 20.83 -13.72
CA LYS A 447 -4.55 20.20 -14.32
C LYS A 447 -4.25 19.68 -15.72
N ASP A 448 -3.54 20.47 -16.52
CA ASP A 448 -3.12 20.10 -17.87
C ASP A 448 -2.18 18.88 -17.83
N GLY A 449 -1.27 18.84 -16.84
CA GLY A 449 -0.38 17.71 -16.62
C GLY A 449 -1.11 16.43 -16.23
N VAL A 450 -2.08 16.52 -15.30
CA VAL A 450 -2.92 15.37 -14.91
C VAL A 450 -3.68 14.81 -16.11
N GLU A 451 -4.22 15.68 -16.97
CA GLU A 451 -4.94 15.27 -18.18
C GLU A 451 -4.01 14.59 -19.19
N LEU A 452 -2.83 15.17 -19.45
CA LEU A 452 -1.81 14.56 -20.32
C LEU A 452 -1.34 13.20 -19.80
N ALA A 453 -1.13 13.08 -18.49
CA ALA A 453 -0.74 11.84 -17.85
C ALA A 453 -1.79 10.74 -18.00
N ARG A 454 -3.08 11.09 -17.85
CA ARG A 454 -4.19 10.15 -18.08
C ARG A 454 -4.29 9.71 -19.54
N GLN A 455 -4.12 10.64 -20.49
CA GLN A 455 -4.12 10.32 -21.91
C GLN A 455 -3.00 9.33 -22.30
N HIS A 456 -1.85 9.42 -21.61
CA HIS A 456 -0.72 8.51 -21.80
C HIS A 456 -0.76 7.27 -20.89
N ASN A 457 -1.87 7.03 -20.17
CA ASN A 457 -2.06 5.91 -19.26
C ASN A 457 -0.95 5.81 -18.19
N LEU A 458 -0.44 6.95 -17.72
CA LEU A 458 0.47 6.95 -16.57
C LEU A 458 -0.25 6.41 -15.33
N PRO A 459 0.45 5.67 -14.47
CA PRO A 459 -0.16 5.05 -13.29
C PRO A 459 -0.52 6.12 -12.25
N GLN A 460 -1.58 5.86 -11.48
CA GLN A 460 -2.11 6.81 -10.51
C GLN A 460 -1.06 7.37 -9.53
N PRO A 461 -0.11 6.58 -8.99
CA PRO A 461 0.93 7.12 -8.13
C PRO A 461 1.75 8.24 -8.77
N VAL A 462 2.01 8.19 -10.09
CA VAL A 462 2.75 9.27 -10.80
C VAL A 462 1.85 10.48 -11.04
N ILE A 463 0.58 10.25 -11.40
CA ILE A 463 -0.43 11.31 -11.55
C ILE A 463 -0.58 12.08 -10.23
N ASP A 464 -0.56 11.39 -9.09
CA ASP A 464 -0.66 11.99 -7.77
C ASP A 464 0.48 12.98 -7.49
N PHE A 465 1.71 12.72 -7.95
CA PHE A 465 2.81 13.70 -7.84
C PHE A 465 2.55 14.94 -8.69
N ILE A 466 2.04 14.78 -9.92
CA ILE A 466 1.68 15.91 -10.78
C ILE A 466 0.65 16.78 -10.07
N GLU A 467 -0.38 16.18 -9.46
CA GLU A 467 -1.44 16.91 -8.77
C GLU A 467 -0.96 17.58 -7.46
N GLN A 468 -0.08 16.91 -6.71
CA GLN A 468 0.25 17.27 -5.31
C GLN A 468 1.56 18.04 -5.13
N HIS A 469 2.46 18.12 -6.12
CA HIS A 469 3.81 18.65 -5.92
C HIS A 469 3.85 20.10 -5.43
N HIS A 470 2.84 20.92 -5.77
CA HIS A 470 2.68 22.27 -5.21
C HIS A 470 1.72 22.35 -4.01
N GLY A 471 0.98 21.28 -3.69
CA GLY A 471 0.00 21.24 -2.61
C GLY A 471 -1.00 22.39 -2.70
N THR A 472 -1.15 23.13 -1.60
CA THR A 472 -2.02 24.31 -1.51
C THR A 472 -1.22 25.60 -1.36
N THR A 473 0.01 25.62 -1.88
CA THR A 473 0.93 26.76 -1.72
C THR A 473 0.44 28.01 -2.43
N LEU A 474 0.88 29.18 -1.95
CA LEU A 474 0.57 30.48 -2.53
C LEU A 474 1.52 30.80 -3.69
N VAL A 475 0.97 31.31 -4.80
CA VAL A 475 1.74 31.89 -5.90
C VAL A 475 2.17 33.32 -5.50
N GLU A 476 3.21 33.41 -4.67
CA GLU A 476 3.61 34.62 -3.94
C GLU A 476 3.83 35.86 -4.81
N TYR A 477 4.55 35.73 -5.94
CA TYR A 477 4.91 36.87 -6.78
C TYR A 477 3.67 37.61 -7.31
N PHE A 478 2.72 36.88 -7.90
CA PHE A 478 1.52 37.46 -8.48
C PHE A 478 0.51 37.89 -7.41
N PHE A 479 0.50 37.23 -6.25
CA PHE A 479 -0.31 37.68 -5.12
C PHE A 479 0.16 39.06 -4.63
N HIS A 480 1.46 39.25 -4.38
CA HIS A 480 1.99 40.53 -3.94
C HIS A 480 1.85 41.63 -5.00
N GLU A 481 1.95 41.27 -6.29
CA GLU A 481 1.69 42.24 -7.36
C GLU A 481 0.21 42.65 -7.40
N ALA A 482 -0.72 41.72 -7.18
CA ALA A 482 -2.14 42.04 -7.04
C ALA A 482 -2.42 42.90 -5.80
N GLU A 483 -1.77 42.64 -4.65
CA GLU A 483 -1.90 43.45 -3.44
C GLU A 483 -1.40 44.89 -3.68
N ARG A 484 -0.30 45.07 -4.41
CA ARG A 484 0.20 46.41 -4.78
C ARG A 484 -0.80 47.14 -5.67
N GLN A 485 -1.30 46.47 -6.72
CA GLN A 485 -2.29 47.07 -7.62
C GLN A 485 -3.58 47.44 -6.88
N ALA A 486 -4.03 46.62 -5.93
CA ALA A 486 -5.19 46.90 -5.09
C ALA A 486 -4.95 48.01 -4.04
N ALA A 487 -3.69 48.27 -3.67
CA ALA A 487 -3.32 49.38 -2.81
C ALA A 487 -3.31 50.72 -3.57
N ASP A 488 -2.90 50.69 -4.84
CA ASP A 488 -2.82 51.86 -5.71
C ASP A 488 -4.19 52.22 -6.32
N ASP A 489 -5.05 51.22 -6.58
CA ASP A 489 -6.39 51.41 -7.15
C ASP A 489 -7.46 50.57 -6.40
N PRO A 490 -8.42 51.22 -5.71
CA PRO A 490 -9.47 50.55 -4.94
C PRO A 490 -10.35 49.59 -5.73
N ASP A 491 -10.46 49.76 -7.05
CA ASP A 491 -11.30 48.90 -7.90
C ASP A 491 -10.74 47.47 -8.02
N TYR A 492 -9.45 47.25 -7.72
CA TYR A 492 -8.80 45.93 -7.78
C TYR A 492 -8.82 45.16 -6.44
N ARG A 493 -9.48 45.67 -5.39
CA ARG A 493 -9.53 45.02 -4.07
C ARG A 493 -10.14 43.61 -4.07
N THR A 494 -11.09 43.35 -4.95
CA THR A 494 -11.71 42.01 -5.08
C THR A 494 -10.79 40.98 -5.72
N ASP A 495 -9.75 41.44 -6.42
CA ASP A 495 -8.84 40.59 -7.19
C ASP A 495 -7.65 40.10 -6.34
N ALA A 496 -7.45 40.64 -5.13
CA ALA A 496 -6.34 40.31 -4.21
C ALA A 496 -6.74 39.32 -3.09
N LEU A 497 -7.72 38.44 -3.33
CA LEU A 497 -8.06 37.38 -2.39
C LEU A 497 -7.01 36.26 -2.43
N GLU A 498 -6.31 36.02 -1.32
CA GLU A 498 -5.25 34.99 -1.22
C GLU A 498 -5.69 33.62 -1.73
N SER A 499 -6.95 33.23 -1.48
CA SER A 499 -7.52 31.96 -1.95
C SER A 499 -7.51 31.80 -3.47
N SER A 500 -7.54 32.90 -4.23
CA SER A 500 -7.49 32.90 -5.69
C SER A 500 -6.07 32.68 -6.23
N PHE A 501 -5.05 32.79 -5.38
CA PHE A 501 -3.63 32.61 -5.73
C PHE A 501 -3.02 31.34 -5.15
N ARG A 502 -3.81 30.51 -4.48
CA ARG A 502 -3.35 29.21 -3.98
C ARG A 502 -3.65 28.11 -4.97
N TYR A 503 -2.72 27.16 -5.07
CA TYR A 503 -2.99 25.91 -5.77
C TYR A 503 -4.19 25.19 -5.13
N PRO A 504 -5.03 24.51 -5.93
CA PRO A 504 -6.22 23.83 -5.42
C PRO A 504 -5.90 22.59 -4.58
N GLY A 505 -4.67 22.08 -4.64
CA GLY A 505 -4.26 20.85 -3.98
C GLY A 505 -4.73 19.58 -4.70
N PRO A 506 -4.71 18.43 -3.99
CA PRO A 506 -4.54 18.30 -2.54
C PRO A 506 -3.11 18.52 -2.06
N ARG A 507 -2.93 18.70 -0.74
CA ARG A 507 -1.60 18.66 -0.11
C ARG A 507 -0.93 17.30 -0.34
N PRO A 508 0.40 17.20 -0.24
CA PRO A 508 1.10 15.91 -0.27
C PRO A 508 0.45 14.87 0.65
N GLN A 509 0.08 13.72 0.08
CA GLN A 509 -0.57 12.62 0.80
C GLN A 509 0.43 11.55 1.26
N THR A 510 1.65 11.56 0.72
CA THR A 510 2.70 10.57 0.99
C THR A 510 4.02 11.24 1.33
N ARG A 511 4.88 10.54 2.07
CA ARG A 511 6.22 11.03 2.43
C ARG A 511 7.03 11.37 1.17
N GLU A 512 6.91 10.54 0.15
CA GLU A 512 7.54 10.72 -1.16
C GLU A 512 7.05 12.00 -1.86
N ALA A 513 5.73 12.28 -1.86
CA ALA A 513 5.19 13.53 -2.42
C ALA A 513 5.69 14.77 -1.65
N GLY A 514 5.86 14.66 -0.33
CA GLY A 514 6.46 15.73 0.48
C GLY A 514 7.93 15.98 0.14
N VAL A 515 8.70 14.91 -0.14
CA VAL A 515 10.08 15.04 -0.64
C VAL A 515 10.11 15.71 -2.02
N MET A 516 9.20 15.34 -2.93
CA MET A 516 9.09 15.96 -4.25
C MET A 516 8.85 17.47 -4.15
N MET A 517 7.87 17.88 -3.34
CA MET A 517 7.55 19.29 -3.13
C MET A 517 8.78 20.10 -2.66
N LEU A 518 9.57 19.53 -1.74
CA LEU A 518 10.78 20.18 -1.26
C LEU A 518 11.87 20.21 -2.32
N ALA A 519 12.08 19.09 -3.04
CA ALA A 519 13.08 19.01 -4.11
C ALA A 519 12.80 20.03 -5.23
N ASP A 520 11.57 20.09 -5.72
CA ASP A 520 11.09 21.07 -6.70
C ASP A 520 11.36 22.51 -6.23
N ALA A 521 10.78 22.89 -5.08
CA ALA A 521 10.89 24.25 -4.56
C ALA A 521 12.33 24.68 -4.28
N VAL A 522 13.17 23.78 -3.78
CA VAL A 522 14.59 24.03 -3.51
C VAL A 522 15.39 24.19 -4.81
N GLU A 523 15.12 23.35 -5.81
CA GLU A 523 15.77 23.44 -7.12
C GLU A 523 15.44 24.80 -7.76
N SER A 524 14.16 25.15 -7.87
CA SER A 524 13.74 26.41 -8.49
C SER A 524 14.32 27.62 -7.76
N ALA A 525 14.28 27.62 -6.42
CA ALA A 525 14.80 28.71 -5.62
C ALA A 525 16.33 28.83 -5.67
N SER A 526 17.05 27.73 -5.95
CA SER A 526 18.51 27.74 -6.07
C SER A 526 18.98 28.41 -7.36
N ARG A 527 18.17 28.38 -8.44
CA ARG A 527 18.47 29.04 -9.72
C ARG A 527 18.55 30.56 -9.63
N THR A 528 17.88 31.16 -8.65
CA THR A 528 17.90 32.61 -8.44
C THR A 528 19.08 33.09 -7.58
N VAL A 529 19.93 32.17 -7.09
CA VAL A 529 21.08 32.52 -6.23
C VAL A 529 22.28 32.88 -7.11
N SER A 530 22.68 34.15 -7.10
CA SER A 530 23.77 34.67 -7.94
C SER A 530 25.15 34.10 -7.62
N ASP A 531 25.38 33.68 -6.37
CA ASP A 531 26.64 33.07 -5.90
C ASP A 531 26.34 31.98 -4.84
N PRO A 532 26.23 30.72 -5.28
CA PRO A 532 25.71 29.59 -4.48
C PRO A 532 26.79 29.00 -3.56
N THR A 533 27.23 29.76 -2.57
CA THR A 533 28.10 29.24 -1.50
C THR A 533 27.35 28.19 -0.65
N ALA A 534 28.09 27.23 -0.07
CA ALA A 534 27.50 26.16 0.74
C ALA A 534 26.54 26.69 1.84
N LYS A 535 26.94 27.75 2.56
CA LYS A 535 26.13 28.38 3.61
C LYS A 535 24.86 29.04 3.08
N ARG A 536 24.91 29.65 1.88
CA ARG A 536 23.72 30.25 1.25
C ARG A 536 22.75 29.19 0.78
N LEU A 537 23.24 28.09 0.22
CA LEU A 537 22.41 26.96 -0.17
C LEU A 537 21.75 26.31 1.05
N GLU A 538 22.50 26.08 2.13
CA GLU A 538 21.95 25.57 3.39
C GLU A 538 20.85 26.48 3.95
N SER A 539 21.11 27.80 4.00
CA SER A 539 20.11 28.77 4.47
C SER A 539 18.88 28.83 3.57
N LEU A 540 19.04 28.64 2.25
CA LEU A 540 17.96 28.60 1.28
C LEU A 540 17.06 27.38 1.53
N VAL A 541 17.67 26.18 1.60
CA VAL A 541 16.97 24.91 1.83
C VAL A 541 16.20 24.95 3.15
N HIS A 542 16.85 25.45 4.20
CA HIS A 542 16.22 25.59 5.51
C HIS A 542 15.00 26.53 5.45
N ARG A 543 15.15 27.70 4.81
CA ARG A 543 14.05 28.67 4.68
C ARG A 543 12.87 28.09 3.91
N VAL A 544 13.12 27.44 2.76
CA VAL A 544 12.05 26.81 1.95
C VAL A 544 11.33 25.74 2.77
N THR A 545 12.08 24.91 3.49
CA THR A 545 11.50 23.82 4.31
C THR A 545 10.63 24.36 5.44
N ILE A 546 11.12 25.36 6.18
CA ILE A 546 10.35 26.00 7.25
C ILE A 546 9.11 26.70 6.70
N ASN A 547 9.19 27.39 5.56
CA ASN A 547 8.01 28.04 4.96
C ASN A 547 6.92 27.01 4.62
N ARG A 548 7.28 25.87 4.01
CA ARG A 548 6.32 24.80 3.70
C ARG A 548 5.75 24.14 4.95
N LEU A 549 6.56 23.97 5.99
CA LEU A 549 6.12 23.46 7.29
C LEU A 549 5.11 24.40 7.96
N LEU A 550 5.39 25.71 7.97
CA LEU A 550 4.52 26.73 8.57
C LEU A 550 3.21 26.93 7.77
N ASP A 551 3.24 26.71 6.46
CA ASP A 551 2.05 26.72 5.57
C ASP A 551 1.24 25.41 5.64
N GLY A 552 1.56 24.51 6.58
CA GLY A 552 0.83 23.27 6.85
C GLY A 552 0.88 22.24 5.72
N GLN A 553 1.81 22.35 4.77
CA GLN A 553 1.83 21.51 3.58
C GLN A 553 2.12 20.02 3.88
N PHE A 554 2.76 19.73 5.03
CA PHE A 554 3.13 18.37 5.42
C PHE A 554 2.14 17.68 6.38
N GLU A 555 1.00 18.31 6.69
CA GLU A 555 0.03 17.80 7.68
C GLU A 555 -0.60 16.45 7.28
N GLU A 556 -0.64 16.12 5.98
CA GLU A 556 -1.35 14.95 5.44
C GLU A 556 -0.42 13.85 4.91
N CYS A 557 0.91 14.08 4.89
CA CYS A 557 1.87 13.19 4.23
C CYS A 557 2.61 12.21 5.16
N GLY A 558 2.48 12.37 6.48
CA GLY A 558 3.15 11.52 7.47
C GLY A 558 4.66 11.76 7.64
N LEU A 559 5.23 12.83 7.08
CA LEU A 559 6.62 13.23 7.34
C LEU A 559 6.81 13.68 8.78
N THR A 560 7.85 13.17 9.42
CA THR A 560 8.26 13.60 10.77
C THR A 560 9.28 14.74 10.70
N LEU A 561 9.36 15.56 11.76
CA LEU A 561 10.39 16.61 11.88
C LEU A 561 11.83 16.06 11.78
N SER A 562 12.05 14.81 12.22
CA SER A 562 13.36 14.16 12.08
C SER A 562 13.66 13.76 10.64
N GLU A 563 12.65 13.39 9.85
CA GLU A 563 12.80 13.10 8.42
C GLU A 563 13.03 14.40 7.64
N LEU A 564 12.31 15.49 7.94
CA LEU A 564 12.52 16.80 7.32
C LEU A 564 13.98 17.27 7.44
N ARG A 565 14.60 17.14 8.62
CA ARG A 565 16.01 17.49 8.79
C ARG A 565 16.95 16.66 7.90
N LYS A 566 16.68 15.35 7.78
CA LYS A 566 17.47 14.47 6.90
C LYS A 566 17.30 14.83 5.43
N ILE A 567 16.10 15.25 5.04
CA ILE A 567 15.79 15.76 3.70
C ILE A 567 16.58 17.05 3.45
N GLU A 568 16.52 18.03 4.37
CA GLU A 568 17.27 19.29 4.28
C GLU A 568 18.78 19.05 4.10
N GLU A 569 19.38 18.18 4.92
CA GLU A 569 20.79 17.80 4.83
C GLU A 569 21.12 17.17 3.46
N SER A 570 20.26 16.28 2.97
CA SER A 570 20.45 15.60 1.68
C SER A 570 20.36 16.56 0.50
N LEU A 571 19.31 17.40 0.46
CA LEU A 571 19.11 18.39 -0.59
C LEU A 571 20.26 19.41 -0.61
N THR A 572 20.68 19.90 0.55
CA THR A 572 21.82 20.82 0.68
C THR A 572 23.09 20.20 0.10
N LYS A 573 23.38 18.94 0.45
CA LYS A 573 24.56 18.23 -0.07
C LYS A 573 24.50 18.05 -1.58
N SER A 574 23.35 17.67 -2.12
CA SER A 574 23.16 17.47 -3.57
C SER A 574 23.32 18.78 -4.34
N LEU A 575 22.71 19.88 -3.86
CA LEU A 575 22.89 21.21 -4.46
C LEU A 575 24.35 21.68 -4.42
N ILE A 576 25.03 21.51 -3.29
CA ILE A 576 26.47 21.80 -3.19
C ILE A 576 27.23 21.04 -4.26
N GLY A 577 26.96 19.74 -4.46
CA GLY A 577 27.58 18.94 -5.51
C GLY A 577 27.35 19.48 -6.92
N ILE A 578 26.10 19.86 -7.23
CA ILE A 578 25.70 20.41 -8.54
C ILE A 578 26.40 21.75 -8.83
N TYR A 579 26.47 22.65 -7.83
CA TYR A 579 27.00 24.01 -8.02
C TYR A 579 28.52 24.13 -7.77
N HIS A 580 29.13 23.29 -6.92
CA HIS A 580 30.59 23.33 -6.67
C HIS A 580 31.42 22.72 -7.82
N GLY A 581 30.84 21.83 -8.64
CA GLY A 581 31.49 21.35 -9.86
C GLY A 581 31.69 22.42 -10.94
N ARG A 582 31.08 23.60 -10.78
CA ARG A 582 31.14 24.72 -11.74
C ARG A 582 32.06 25.87 -11.32
N VAL A 583 32.82 25.75 -10.23
CA VAL A 583 33.77 26.81 -9.85
C VAL A 583 34.87 26.88 -10.90
N THR A 584 34.84 27.93 -11.71
CA THR A 584 35.84 28.29 -12.72
C THR A 584 37.22 28.35 -12.05
N TYR A 585 38.19 27.60 -12.57
CA TYR A 585 39.59 27.85 -12.21
C TYR A 585 39.91 29.29 -12.60
N PRO A 586 40.48 30.11 -11.69
CA PRO A 586 40.85 31.48 -12.02
C PRO A 586 41.82 31.44 -13.20
N GLU A 587 41.47 32.15 -14.28
CA GLU A 587 42.34 32.33 -15.44
C GLU A 587 43.72 32.76 -14.93
N GLN A 588 44.73 31.95 -15.23
CA GLN A 588 46.12 32.35 -15.01
C GLN A 588 46.33 33.64 -15.79
N ARG A 589 46.54 34.74 -15.07
CA ARG A 589 47.07 35.97 -15.67
C ARG A 589 48.36 35.60 -16.39
N THR A 590 48.30 35.57 -17.72
CA THR A 590 49.49 35.55 -18.56
C THR A 590 50.31 36.80 -18.23
N ALA A 591 51.54 36.56 -17.78
CA ALA A 591 52.54 37.57 -17.45
C ALA A 591 53.10 38.24 -18.69
#